data_AF-A0A6J5A5M3-F1
#
_entry.id   AF-A0A6J5A5M3-F1
#
_cell.length_a   1.000
_cell.length_b   1.000
_cell.length_c   1.000
_cell.angle_alpha   90.00
_cell.angle_beta   90.00
_cell.angle_gamma   90.00
#
_symmetry.space_group_name_H-M   'P 1'
#
loop_
_entity.id
_entity.type
_entity.pdbx_description
1 polymer ?
#
loop_
_entity_poly.entity_id
_entity_poly.type
_entity_poly.pdbx_seq_one_letter_code
_entity_poly.pdbx_strand_id
1 'polypeptide(L)'
;MLDLADGVAAQYVVAEGLAPQARLAIYRNTVNSTLLKALQLSYPAIEALVGEAFFEGAARLFIGQCPPSHAQLDSYGATFPDFLAQMPEAASLDYLRDTARLEWAVNEVLHAPDAKPLDLRHLERLNEDGLQSVRFVSSPAVRLLKSDFPVDAIWRAVLTHDDSALADQTGHRPGLAAKTHTLRLFAGARPVCRSGR
;
A
#
# COMPACT_ATOMS: atom_id res chain seq x y z
N MET A 1 -5.94 23.23 3.59
CA MET A 1 -5.40 23.62 2.27
C MET A 1 -6.46 23.54 1.16
N LEU A 2 -7.35 22.54 1.15
CA LEU A 2 -8.52 22.50 0.25
C LEU A 2 -9.54 23.64 0.52
N ASP A 3 -9.70 24.08 1.78
CA ASP A 3 -10.65 25.17 2.14
C ASP A 3 -10.36 26.53 1.52
N LEU A 4 -9.08 26.85 1.30
CA LEU A 4 -8.68 28.15 0.73
C LEU A 4 -8.90 28.19 -0.80
N ALA A 5 -8.85 27.03 -1.47
CA ALA A 5 -9.10 26.92 -2.90
C ALA A 5 -10.60 27.00 -3.22
N ASP A 6 -11.47 26.58 -2.30
CA ASP A 6 -12.92 26.54 -2.51
C ASP A 6 -13.56 27.92 -2.71
N GLY A 7 -13.03 28.96 -2.07
CA GLY A 7 -13.52 30.34 -2.27
C GLY A 7 -13.34 30.80 -3.73
N VAL A 8 -12.23 30.40 -4.35
CA VAL A 8 -11.91 30.71 -5.75
C VAL A 8 -12.59 29.73 -6.69
N ALA A 9 -12.72 28.45 -6.33
CA ALA A 9 -13.39 27.45 -7.16
C ALA A 9 -14.91 27.67 -7.24
N ALA A 10 -15.53 28.18 -6.17
CA ALA A 10 -16.97 28.40 -6.09
C ALA A 10 -17.49 29.36 -7.17
N GLN A 11 -16.66 30.31 -7.65
CA GLN A 11 -17.06 31.25 -8.71
C GLN A 11 -17.26 30.57 -10.07
N TYR A 12 -16.70 29.37 -10.26
CA TYR A 12 -16.80 28.59 -11.50
C TYR A 12 -17.82 27.45 -11.41
N VAL A 13 -18.45 27.25 -10.26
CA VAL A 13 -19.44 26.19 -10.05
C VAL A 13 -20.84 26.77 -10.21
N VAL A 14 -21.60 26.24 -11.17
CA VAL A 14 -22.98 26.67 -11.41
C VAL A 14 -23.87 26.29 -10.23
N ALA A 15 -24.67 27.23 -9.74
CA ALA A 15 -25.70 26.94 -8.75
C ALA A 15 -26.87 26.23 -9.44
N GLU A 16 -27.13 24.97 -9.10
CA GLU A 16 -28.35 24.26 -9.50
C GLU A 16 -28.94 23.57 -8.28
N GLY A 17 -29.97 24.18 -7.69
CA GLY A 17 -30.64 23.68 -6.47
C GLY A 17 -29.82 23.79 -5.17
N LEU A 18 -28.49 23.91 -5.25
CA LEU A 18 -27.58 24.11 -4.12
C LEU A 18 -26.59 25.22 -4.41
N ALA A 19 -26.24 26.00 -3.38
CA ALA A 19 -25.19 27.00 -3.47
C ALA A 19 -23.85 26.35 -3.89
N PRO A 20 -23.03 27.02 -4.72
CA PRO A 20 -21.75 26.48 -5.19
C PRO A 20 -20.83 25.95 -4.08
N GLN A 21 -20.77 26.66 -2.95
CA GLN A 21 -19.99 26.27 -1.77
C GLN A 21 -20.52 24.97 -1.14
N ALA A 22 -21.85 24.80 -1.08
CA ALA A 22 -22.47 23.58 -0.58
C ALA A 22 -22.17 22.38 -1.49
N ARG A 23 -22.16 22.59 -2.82
CA ARG A 23 -21.78 21.55 -3.79
C ARG A 23 -20.31 21.13 -3.63
N LEU A 24 -19.41 22.10 -3.47
CA LEU A 24 -17.98 21.83 -3.23
C LEU A 24 -17.77 21.08 -1.91
N ALA A 25 -18.47 21.47 -0.84
CA ALA A 25 -18.41 20.77 0.43
C ALA A 25 -18.85 19.30 0.32
N ILE A 26 -19.94 19.02 -0.40
CA ILE A 26 -20.39 17.64 -0.68
C ILE A 26 -19.32 16.86 -1.43
N TYR A 27 -18.78 17.42 -2.51
CA TYR A 27 -17.73 16.77 -3.31
C TYR A 27 -16.50 16.45 -2.46
N ARG A 28 -16.04 17.40 -1.63
CA ARG A 28 -14.91 17.18 -0.71
C ARG A 28 -15.17 16.09 0.31
N ASN A 29 -16.38 16.03 0.86
CA ASN A 29 -16.77 14.96 1.78
C ASN A 29 -16.71 13.59 1.09
N THR A 30 -17.17 13.50 -0.16
CA THR A 30 -17.04 12.28 -0.97
C THR A 30 -15.58 11.92 -1.20
N VAL A 31 -14.75 12.86 -1.64
CA VAL A 31 -13.30 12.64 -1.86
C VAL A 31 -12.62 12.13 -0.59
N ASN A 32 -12.83 12.80 0.54
CA ASN A 32 -12.23 12.38 1.82
C ASN A 32 -12.68 10.97 2.23
N SER A 33 -13.96 10.65 2.04
CA SER A 33 -14.51 9.32 2.36
C SER A 33 -13.93 8.24 1.43
N THR A 34 -13.77 8.53 0.15
CA THR A 34 -13.15 7.63 -0.82
C THR A 34 -11.67 7.39 -0.51
N LEU A 35 -10.92 8.43 -0.16
CA LEU A 35 -9.51 8.32 0.20
C LEU A 35 -9.31 7.52 1.49
N LEU A 36 -10.16 7.76 2.50
CA LEU A 36 -10.16 6.97 3.73
C LEU A 36 -10.41 5.49 3.41
N LYS A 37 -11.39 5.19 2.55
CA LYS A 37 -11.69 3.81 2.18
C LYS A 37 -10.56 3.15 1.40
N ALA A 38 -9.89 3.90 0.53
CA ALA A 38 -8.71 3.42 -0.20
C ALA A 38 -7.58 3.03 0.75
N LEU A 39 -7.33 3.83 1.80
CA LEU A 39 -6.35 3.51 2.83
C LEU A 39 -6.75 2.26 3.63
N GLN A 40 -8.02 2.13 4.05
CA GLN A 40 -8.50 0.91 4.74
C GLN A 40 -8.32 -0.36 3.89
N LEU A 41 -8.60 -0.27 2.58
CA LEU A 41 -8.41 -1.40 1.67
C LEU A 41 -6.93 -1.74 1.43
N SER A 42 -6.07 -0.72 1.48
CA SER A 42 -4.63 -0.88 1.27
C SER A 42 -3.90 -1.31 2.54
N TYR A 43 -4.48 -1.07 3.73
CA TYR A 43 -3.82 -1.28 5.02
C TYR A 43 -4.63 -2.06 6.08
N PRO A 44 -5.28 -3.18 5.75
CA PRO A 44 -6.15 -3.90 6.69
C PRO A 44 -5.42 -4.46 7.92
N ALA A 45 -4.16 -4.89 7.79
CA ALA A 45 -3.39 -5.38 8.94
C ALA A 45 -3.00 -4.22 9.87
N ILE A 46 -2.72 -3.04 9.33
CA ILE A 46 -2.46 -1.87 10.16
C ILE A 46 -3.72 -1.45 10.92
N GLU A 47 -4.87 -1.40 10.26
CA GLU A 47 -6.15 -1.11 10.92
C GLU A 47 -6.43 -2.10 12.06
N ALA A 48 -6.18 -3.38 11.85
CA ALA A 48 -6.34 -4.40 12.89
C ALA A 48 -5.32 -4.27 14.04
N LEU A 49 -4.07 -3.86 13.76
CA LEU A 49 -3.02 -3.69 14.77
C LEU A 49 -3.25 -2.49 15.70
N VAL A 50 -3.67 -1.36 15.12
CA VAL A 50 -3.83 -0.10 15.87
C VAL A 50 -5.26 0.14 16.34
N GLY A 51 -6.21 -0.61 15.78
CA GLY A 51 -7.64 -0.43 15.99
C GLY A 51 -8.26 0.61 15.05
N GLU A 52 -9.54 0.41 14.72
CA GLU A 52 -10.31 1.22 13.78
C GLU A 52 -10.26 2.72 14.09
N ALA A 53 -10.52 3.09 15.35
CA ALA A 53 -10.56 4.50 15.76
C ALA A 53 -9.22 5.23 15.57
N PHE A 54 -8.11 4.57 15.89
CA PHE A 54 -6.78 5.14 15.67
C PHE A 54 -6.48 5.25 14.18
N PHE A 55 -6.74 4.17 13.43
CA PHE A 55 -6.48 4.13 12.00
C PHE A 55 -7.25 5.22 11.27
N GLU A 56 -8.54 5.38 11.55
CA GLU A 56 -9.38 6.40 10.95
C GLU A 56 -8.86 7.81 11.26
N GLY A 57 -8.46 8.07 12.51
CA GLY A 57 -7.86 9.33 12.92
C GLY A 57 -6.57 9.62 12.16
N ALA A 58 -5.65 8.66 12.12
CA ALA A 58 -4.39 8.76 11.39
C ALA A 58 -4.60 8.98 9.88
N ALA A 59 -5.51 8.23 9.27
CA ALA A 59 -5.86 8.35 7.86
C ALA A 59 -6.45 9.73 7.53
N ARG A 60 -7.35 10.27 8.36
CA ARG A 60 -7.91 11.61 8.17
C ARG A 60 -6.84 12.70 8.27
N LEU A 61 -5.91 12.59 9.22
CA LEU A 61 -4.76 13.49 9.32
C LEU A 61 -3.85 13.39 8.10
N PHE A 62 -3.55 12.18 7.65
CA PHE A 62 -2.77 11.94 6.44
C PHE A 62 -3.43 12.55 5.21
N ILE A 63 -4.74 12.39 5.02
CA ILE A 63 -5.50 12.99 3.91
C ILE A 63 -5.41 14.51 3.90
N GLY A 64 -5.46 15.13 5.08
CA GLY A 64 -5.34 16.58 5.21
C GLY A 64 -3.93 17.12 4.89
N GLN A 65 -2.89 16.34 5.17
CA GLN A 65 -1.48 16.73 5.04
C GLN A 65 -0.84 16.27 3.70
N CYS A 66 -1.33 15.18 3.15
CA CYS A 66 -0.86 14.53 1.92
C CYS A 66 -2.04 14.32 0.97
N PRO A 67 -2.57 15.40 0.35
CA PRO A 67 -3.64 15.26 -0.63
C PRO A 67 -3.12 14.52 -1.88
N PRO A 68 -4.00 13.77 -2.59
CA PRO A 68 -3.60 13.06 -3.80
C PRO A 68 -3.14 14.03 -4.89
N SER A 69 -2.01 13.72 -5.53
CA SER A 69 -1.47 14.49 -6.67
C SER A 69 -2.10 14.07 -8.01
N HIS A 70 -2.69 12.87 -8.07
CA HIS A 70 -3.29 12.28 -9.26
C HIS A 70 -4.60 11.58 -8.91
N ALA A 71 -5.46 11.36 -9.89
CA ALA A 71 -6.75 10.68 -9.72
C ALA A 71 -6.65 9.14 -9.60
N GLN A 72 -5.44 8.60 -9.35
CA GLN A 72 -5.20 7.16 -9.21
C GLN A 72 -5.23 6.76 -7.73
N LEU A 73 -6.30 6.08 -7.31
CA LEU A 73 -6.51 5.68 -5.91
C LEU A 73 -5.59 4.54 -5.46
N ASP A 74 -5.21 3.65 -6.36
CA ASP A 74 -4.27 2.54 -6.15
C ASP A 74 -2.85 3.00 -5.79
N SER A 75 -2.48 4.22 -6.20
CA SER A 75 -1.21 4.88 -5.82
C SER A 75 -1.30 5.68 -4.52
N TYR A 76 -2.51 5.91 -4.01
CA TYR A 76 -2.73 6.76 -2.84
C TYR A 76 -2.51 5.97 -1.55
N GLY A 77 -1.48 6.37 -0.80
CA GLY A 77 -1.10 5.71 0.45
C GLY A 77 0.38 5.32 0.51
N ALA A 78 1.16 5.48 -0.56
CA ALA A 78 2.58 5.09 -0.59
C ALA A 78 3.44 5.66 0.56
N THR A 79 3.14 6.87 1.02
CA THR A 79 3.85 7.56 2.11
C THR A 79 3.19 7.38 3.48
N PHE A 80 2.07 6.66 3.56
CA PHE A 80 1.37 6.40 4.81
C PHE A 80 2.23 5.64 5.85
N PRO A 81 3.08 4.66 5.48
CA PRO A 81 3.98 4.01 6.45
C PRO A 81 4.93 5.00 7.12
N ASP A 82 5.49 5.93 6.35
CA ASP A 82 6.40 6.95 6.87
C ASP A 82 5.68 8.01 7.70
N PHE A 83 4.42 8.30 7.36
CA PHE A 83 3.56 9.16 8.16
C PHE A 83 3.26 8.54 9.53
N LEU A 84 2.87 7.26 9.57
CA LEU A 84 2.61 6.54 10.83
C LEU A 84 3.83 6.52 11.75
N ALA A 85 5.03 6.37 11.17
CA ALA A 85 6.28 6.37 11.92
C ALA A 85 6.61 7.71 12.60
N GLN A 86 5.99 8.81 12.15
CA GLN A 86 6.17 10.13 12.74
C GLN A 86 5.15 10.43 13.84
N MET A 87 4.12 9.59 14.02
CA MET A 87 3.10 9.77 15.04
C MET A 87 3.61 9.31 16.41
N PRO A 88 3.70 10.21 17.42
CA PRO A 88 4.13 9.84 18.76
C PRO A 88 3.26 8.74 19.39
N GLU A 89 1.98 8.71 19.06
CA GLU A 89 1.00 7.75 19.57
C GLU A 89 1.24 6.32 19.05
N ALA A 90 1.94 6.16 17.92
CA ALA A 90 2.31 4.87 17.35
C ALA A 90 3.70 4.39 17.78
N ALA A 91 4.45 5.20 18.54
CA ALA A 91 5.85 4.95 18.88
C ALA A 91 6.08 3.70 19.74
N SER A 92 5.03 3.13 20.35
CA SER A 92 5.13 1.86 21.09
C SER A 92 5.21 0.62 20.19
N LEU A 93 4.95 0.77 18.89
CA LEU A 93 4.91 -0.32 17.92
C LEU A 93 6.06 -0.16 16.91
N ASP A 94 7.28 -0.53 17.29
CA ASP A 94 8.48 -0.34 16.47
C ASP A 94 8.40 -1.03 15.09
N TYR A 95 7.64 -2.13 14.99
CA TYR A 95 7.44 -2.88 13.76
C TYR A 95 6.33 -2.30 12.85
N LEU A 96 5.52 -1.34 13.33
CA LEU A 96 4.33 -0.85 12.63
C LEU A 96 4.67 -0.29 11.25
N ARG A 97 5.74 0.52 11.17
CA ARG A 97 6.21 1.10 9.91
C ARG A 97 6.56 0.01 8.89
N ASP A 98 7.32 -1.00 9.31
CA ASP A 98 7.78 -2.04 8.40
C ASP A 98 6.65 -3.00 7.99
N THR A 99 5.69 -3.27 8.88
CA THR A 99 4.46 -3.98 8.54
C THR A 99 3.64 -3.19 7.52
N ALA A 100 3.53 -1.87 7.68
CA ALA A 100 2.80 -1.02 6.72
C ALA A 100 3.53 -0.99 5.37
N ARG A 101 4.86 -0.96 5.36
CA ARG A 101 5.66 -1.07 4.13
C ARG A 101 5.46 -2.41 3.43
N LEU A 102 5.35 -3.51 4.18
CA LEU A 102 5.02 -4.82 3.64
C LEU A 102 3.65 -4.79 2.97
N GLU A 103 2.64 -4.26 3.64
CA GLU A 103 1.28 -4.23 3.14
C GLU A 103 1.13 -3.34 1.89
N TRP A 104 1.83 -2.20 1.87
CA TRP A 104 1.95 -1.38 0.67
C TRP A 104 2.61 -2.14 -0.48
N ALA A 105 3.70 -2.87 -0.23
CA ALA A 105 4.35 -3.68 -1.26
C ALA A 105 3.42 -4.78 -1.81
N VAL A 106 2.55 -5.36 -0.97
CA VAL A 106 1.50 -6.29 -1.42
C VAL A 106 0.50 -5.58 -2.33
N ASN A 107 0.04 -4.39 -1.95
CA ASN A 107 -0.86 -3.57 -2.77
C ASN A 107 -0.23 -3.22 -4.14
N GLU A 108 1.04 -2.83 -4.17
CA GLU A 108 1.77 -2.54 -5.41
C GLU A 108 1.90 -3.77 -6.31
N VAL A 109 2.16 -4.94 -5.73
CA VAL A 109 2.25 -6.21 -6.47
C VAL A 109 0.90 -6.62 -7.04
N LEU A 110 -0.20 -6.34 -6.34
CA LEU A 110 -1.56 -6.62 -6.79
C LEU A 110 -1.96 -5.77 -8.01
N HIS A 111 -1.48 -4.52 -8.06
CA HIS A 111 -1.75 -3.57 -9.16
C HIS A 111 -0.63 -3.50 -10.20
N ALA A 112 0.41 -4.32 -10.07
CA ALA A 112 1.51 -4.34 -11.01
C ALA A 112 1.03 -4.74 -12.42
N PRO A 113 1.56 -4.10 -13.47
CA PRO A 113 1.22 -4.48 -14.84
C PRO A 113 1.69 -5.91 -15.13
N ASP A 114 0.89 -6.61 -15.95
CA ASP A 114 1.26 -7.94 -16.42
C ASP A 114 2.59 -7.88 -17.20
N ALA A 115 3.50 -8.77 -16.85
CA ALA A 115 4.73 -8.99 -17.60
C ALA A 115 4.70 -10.36 -18.27
N LYS A 116 5.18 -10.40 -19.52
CA LYS A 116 5.32 -11.65 -20.24
C LYS A 116 6.35 -12.54 -19.51
N PRO A 117 5.99 -13.78 -19.11
CA PRO A 117 6.96 -14.69 -18.52
C PRO A 117 8.12 -14.94 -19.47
N LEU A 118 9.31 -15.16 -18.89
CA LEU A 118 10.49 -15.55 -19.64
C LEU A 118 10.23 -16.89 -20.34
N ASP A 119 10.33 -16.90 -21.67
CA ASP A 119 10.28 -18.13 -22.46
C ASP A 119 11.69 -18.71 -22.56
N LEU A 120 11.94 -19.81 -21.85
CA LEU A 120 13.24 -20.48 -21.84
C LEU A 120 13.65 -20.97 -23.24
N ARG A 121 12.69 -21.28 -24.13
CA ARG A 121 12.99 -21.68 -25.52
C ARG A 121 13.60 -20.55 -26.34
N HIS A 122 13.38 -19.30 -25.92
CA HIS A 122 14.02 -18.15 -26.56
C HIS A 122 15.50 -18.07 -26.21
N LEU A 123 15.86 -18.43 -24.98
CA LEU A 123 17.25 -18.47 -24.52
C LEU A 123 18.03 -19.60 -25.21
N GLU A 124 17.41 -20.76 -25.39
CA GLU A 124 18.01 -21.91 -26.08
C GLU A 124 18.45 -21.62 -27.53
N ARG A 125 17.85 -20.61 -28.17
CA ARG A 125 18.13 -20.23 -29.56
C ARG A 125 19.21 -19.15 -29.70
N LEU A 126 19.68 -18.59 -28.58
CA LEU A 126 20.73 -17.58 -28.60
C LEU A 126 22.10 -18.24 -28.78
N ASN A 127 22.96 -17.62 -29.58
CA ASN A 127 24.38 -17.96 -29.65
C ASN A 127 25.16 -17.33 -28.48
N GLU A 128 26.46 -17.59 -28.38
CA GLU A 128 27.30 -17.07 -27.29
C GLU A 128 27.25 -15.54 -27.17
N ASP A 129 27.38 -14.81 -28.29
CA ASP A 129 27.28 -13.34 -28.30
C ASP A 129 25.90 -12.86 -27.85
N GLY A 130 24.83 -13.56 -28.28
CA GLY A 130 23.46 -13.30 -27.89
C GLY A 130 23.27 -13.50 -26.38
N LEU A 131 23.82 -14.56 -25.80
CA LEU A 131 23.76 -14.84 -24.36
C LEU A 131 24.50 -13.76 -23.53
N GLN A 132 25.66 -13.29 -23.99
CA GLN A 132 26.40 -12.22 -23.31
C GLN A 132 25.64 -10.87 -23.30
N SER A 133 24.75 -10.66 -24.27
CA SER A 133 23.91 -9.46 -24.36
C SER A 133 22.64 -9.52 -23.49
N VAL A 134 22.26 -10.70 -22.96
CA VAL A 134 21.03 -10.84 -22.17
C VAL A 134 21.10 -10.02 -20.89
N ARG A 135 19.99 -9.39 -20.53
CA ARG A 135 19.78 -8.71 -19.25
C ARG A 135 18.48 -9.22 -18.64
N PHE A 136 18.57 -9.81 -17.46
CA PHE A 136 17.39 -10.18 -16.69
C PHE A 136 16.88 -8.97 -15.94
N VAL A 137 15.60 -8.68 -16.13
CA VAL A 137 14.87 -7.66 -15.38
C VAL A 137 13.86 -8.35 -14.48
N SER A 138 13.65 -7.83 -13.28
CA SER A 138 12.62 -8.35 -12.38
C SER A 138 11.23 -8.07 -12.94
N SER A 139 10.29 -8.99 -12.70
CA SER A 139 8.88 -8.72 -13.00
C SER A 139 8.40 -7.48 -12.23
N PRO A 140 7.55 -6.63 -12.82
CA PRO A 140 6.89 -5.52 -12.13
C PRO A 140 6.10 -5.96 -10.90
N ALA A 141 5.70 -7.22 -10.81
CA ALA A 141 4.99 -7.81 -9.67
C ALA A 141 5.93 -8.43 -8.61
N VAL A 142 7.21 -8.02 -8.60
CA VAL A 142 8.18 -8.41 -7.57
C VAL A 142 8.56 -7.18 -6.76
N ARG A 143 8.51 -7.32 -5.43
CA ARG A 143 9.01 -6.34 -4.47
C ARG A 143 9.96 -7.01 -3.49
N LEU A 144 10.96 -6.24 -3.07
CA LEU A 144 11.95 -6.65 -2.08
C LEU A 144 11.83 -5.73 -0.87
N LEU A 145 11.54 -6.31 0.29
CA LEU A 145 11.50 -5.58 1.55
C LEU A 145 12.58 -6.10 2.49
N LYS A 146 13.29 -5.17 3.14
CA LYS A 146 14.17 -5.43 4.27
C LYS A 146 13.53 -4.86 5.53
N SER A 147 13.46 -5.68 6.57
CA SER A 147 13.01 -5.30 7.91
C SER A 147 13.87 -5.99 8.97
N ASP A 148 14.03 -5.32 10.11
CA ASP A 148 14.66 -5.87 11.31
C ASP A 148 13.65 -6.66 12.18
N PHE A 149 12.37 -6.63 11.81
CA PHE A 149 11.27 -7.32 12.48
C PHE A 149 10.69 -8.45 11.61
N PRO A 150 10.05 -9.47 12.21
CA PRO A 150 9.39 -10.56 11.48
C PRO A 150 8.02 -10.10 10.91
N VAL A 151 8.03 -9.06 10.08
CA VAL A 151 6.81 -8.38 9.63
C VAL A 151 5.88 -9.26 8.81
N ASP A 152 6.39 -10.27 8.12
CA ASP A 152 5.54 -11.24 7.42
C ASP A 152 4.79 -12.19 8.36
N ALA A 153 5.40 -12.54 9.49
CA ALA A 153 4.76 -13.37 10.50
C ALA A 153 3.69 -12.55 11.23
N ILE A 154 4.02 -11.30 11.62
CA ILE A 154 3.08 -10.35 12.22
C ILE A 154 1.89 -10.11 11.27
N TRP A 155 2.17 -9.73 10.02
CA TRP A 155 1.13 -9.44 9.03
C TRP A 155 0.21 -10.64 8.79
N ARG A 156 0.76 -11.85 8.66
CA ARG A 156 -0.05 -13.07 8.53
C ARG A 156 -0.90 -13.34 9.76
N ALA A 157 -0.31 -13.30 10.96
CA ALA A 157 -1.02 -13.55 12.21
C ALA A 157 -2.20 -12.59 12.40
N VAL A 158 -1.99 -11.30 12.10
CA VAL A 158 -3.04 -10.28 12.17
C VAL A 158 -4.17 -10.57 11.18
N LEU A 159 -3.85 -10.84 9.90
CA LEU A 159 -4.86 -11.09 8.88
C LEU A 159 -5.60 -12.42 9.05
N THR A 160 -5.01 -13.39 9.75
CA THR A 160 -5.68 -14.65 10.11
C THR A 160 -6.36 -14.61 11.47
N HIS A 161 -6.32 -13.47 12.18
CA HIS A 161 -6.83 -13.32 13.54
C HIS A 161 -6.23 -14.36 14.53
N ASP A 162 -4.93 -14.62 14.41
CA ASP A 162 -4.19 -15.52 15.30
C ASP A 162 -3.43 -14.72 16.36
N ASP A 163 -4.15 -14.37 17.44
CA ASP A 163 -3.60 -13.59 18.56
C ASP A 163 -2.45 -14.29 19.26
N SER A 164 -2.43 -15.64 19.24
CA SER A 164 -1.37 -16.43 19.85
C SER A 164 -0.05 -16.30 19.08
N ALA A 165 -0.11 -16.45 17.76
CA ALA A 165 1.05 -16.26 16.89
C ALA A 165 1.55 -14.80 16.93
N LEU A 166 0.64 -13.83 17.04
CA LEU A 166 1.01 -12.42 17.16
C LEU A 166 1.75 -12.13 18.48
N ALA A 167 1.29 -12.69 19.61
CA ALA A 167 1.95 -12.55 20.90
C ALA A 167 3.40 -13.10 20.89
N ASP A 168 3.62 -14.22 20.21
CA ASP A 168 4.95 -14.82 20.06
C ASP A 168 5.94 -13.94 19.29
N GLN A 169 5.46 -13.19 18.28
CA GLN A 169 6.30 -12.29 17.49
C GLN A 169 6.58 -10.96 18.19
N THR A 170 5.59 -10.42 18.90
CA THR A 170 5.64 -9.09 19.53
C THR A 170 6.39 -9.09 20.86
N GLY A 171 6.54 -10.26 21.50
CA GLY A 171 7.36 -10.43 22.71
C GLY A 171 8.88 -10.50 22.47
N HIS A 172 9.36 -10.52 21.21
CA HIS A 172 10.78 -10.66 20.89
C HIS A 172 11.53 -9.33 20.97
N ARG A 173 12.37 -9.14 22.01
CA ARG A 173 13.25 -7.97 22.14
C ARG A 173 14.32 -7.98 21.02
N PRO A 174 14.52 -6.87 20.27
CA PRO A 174 15.57 -6.81 19.26
C PRO A 174 16.93 -6.80 19.96
N GLY A 175 17.68 -7.90 19.84
CA GLY A 175 18.99 -8.04 20.49
C GLY A 175 19.74 -9.34 20.20
N LEU A 176 19.14 -10.33 19.54
CA LEU A 176 19.81 -11.59 19.24
C LEU A 176 19.81 -11.84 17.73
N ALA A 177 20.85 -11.33 17.07
CA ALA A 177 21.13 -11.43 15.64
C ALA A 177 20.00 -10.88 14.74
N ALA A 178 20.23 -9.75 14.08
CA ALA A 178 19.36 -9.24 13.03
C ALA A 178 19.21 -10.30 11.93
N LYS A 179 18.21 -11.18 12.06
CA LYS A 179 17.78 -12.08 11.01
C LYS A 179 17.18 -11.17 9.96
N THR A 180 17.98 -10.85 8.94
CA THR A 180 17.52 -10.08 7.79
C THR A 180 16.46 -10.89 7.08
N HIS A 181 15.18 -10.59 7.32
CA HIS A 181 14.08 -11.22 6.61
C HIS A 181 13.98 -10.53 5.25
N THR A 182 14.42 -11.25 4.22
CA THR A 182 14.30 -10.80 2.83
C THR A 182 13.03 -11.40 2.26
N LEU A 183 11.96 -10.62 2.24
CA LEU A 183 10.68 -11.06 1.70
C LEU A 183 10.64 -10.76 0.20
N ARG A 184 10.40 -11.81 -0.59
CA ARG A 184 10.09 -11.71 -2.02
C ARG A 184 8.61 -11.94 -2.20
N LEU A 185 7.87 -10.86 -2.46
CA LEU A 185 6.46 -10.95 -2.81
C LEU A 185 6.36 -11.23 -4.31
N PHE A 186 5.60 -12.27 -4.67
CA PHE A 186 5.23 -12.60 -6.04
C PHE A 186 3.71 -12.63 -6.11
N ALA A 187 3.10 -11.84 -7.00
CA ALA A 187 1.73 -12.12 -7.42
C ALA A 187 1.77 -13.45 -8.19
N GLY A 188 1.10 -14.48 -7.68
CA GLY A 188 0.90 -15.72 -8.42
C GLY A 188 0.24 -15.40 -9.75
N ALA A 189 0.88 -15.79 -10.85
CA ALA A 189 0.33 -15.63 -12.19
C ALA A 189 -1.07 -16.25 -12.23
N ARG A 190 -2.12 -15.42 -12.36
CA ARG A 190 -3.48 -15.94 -12.55
C ARG A 190 -3.52 -16.68 -13.89
N PRO A 191 -3.87 -17.98 -13.94
CA PRO A 191 -4.08 -18.65 -15.21
C PRO A 191 -5.30 -18.02 -15.88
N VAL A 192 -5.06 -17.31 -17.00
CA VAL A 192 -6.13 -16.84 -17.88
C VAL A 192 -6.70 -18.06 -18.60
N CYS A 193 -7.72 -18.68 -18.02
CA CYS A 193 -8.59 -19.62 -18.74
C CYS A 193 -9.45 -18.81 -19.73
N ARG A 194 -8.97 -18.65 -20.97
CA ARG A 194 -9.84 -18.30 -22.09
C ARG A 194 -10.66 -19.54 -22.48
N SER A 195 -11.88 -19.67 -21.99
CA SER A 195 -12.87 -20.53 -22.64
C SER A 195 -13.37 -19.82 -23.90
N GLY A 196 -12.92 -20.30 -25.06
CA GLY A 196 -13.49 -19.96 -26.35
C GLY A 196 -14.92 -20.49 -26.49
N ARG A 197 -15.65 -19.81 -27.36
CA ARG A 197 -17.03 -20.04 -27.83
C ARG A 197 -17.42 -21.50 -28.03
#